data_AF-A0A7J4MZC1-F1
#
_entry.id   AF-A0A7J4MZC1-F1
#
_cell.length_a   1.000
_cell.length_b   1.000
_cell.length_c   1.000
_cell.angle_alpha   90.00
_cell.angle_beta   90.00
_cell.angle_gamma   90.00
#
_symmetry.space_group_name_H-M   'P 1'
#
loop_
_entity.id
_entity.type
_entity.pdbx_description
1 polymer ?
#
loop_
_entity_poly.entity_id
_entity_poly.type
_entity_poly.pdbx_seq_one_letter_code
_entity_poly.pdbx_strand_id
1 'polypeptide(L)'
;MLLAYNEALLHLANQIALNEPDMKRVSERLKVHPKLEQVINDDEALFSLFSEVHLRVVLEDICAENRLNGMVKFDPILDGTHTKNYFFRTCQGSLEALKKKTWDVNSEYDSLLTVDGLPSIFEVKLSQASLGYSRIKKVFSEEYIKRITDPIREYFGRDCSLVLVTYGKFIKPAIHPEQIEFWKNGGVIVPVNLGYHSFKGRYNLPLCEWEKREVVSKTKQELGT
;
A
#
# COMPACT_ATOMS: atom_id res chain seq x y z
N MET A 1 -17.08 -13.08 0.04
CA MET A 1 -15.76 -13.76 -0.06
C MET A 1 -14.99 -13.42 1.20
N LEU A 2 -14.46 -14.40 1.93
CA LEU A 2 -13.80 -14.16 3.23
C LEU A 2 -12.30 -13.90 3.05
N LEU A 3 -11.81 -12.83 3.66
CA LEU A 3 -10.40 -12.52 3.89
C LEU A 3 -10.06 -12.94 5.31
N ALA A 4 -8.82 -13.37 5.51
CA ALA A 4 -8.33 -13.75 6.82
C ALA A 4 -7.60 -12.58 7.49
N TYR A 5 -7.62 -12.54 8.82
CA TYR A 5 -6.77 -11.67 9.64
C TYR A 5 -6.38 -12.42 10.92
N ASN A 6 -5.29 -11.99 11.55
CA ASN A 6 -4.86 -12.46 12.87
C ASN A 6 -4.46 -11.26 13.74
N GLU A 7 -4.22 -11.51 15.03
CA GLU A 7 -3.86 -10.46 15.98
C GLU A 7 -2.54 -9.76 15.60
N ALA A 8 -1.56 -10.51 15.09
CA ALA A 8 -0.29 -9.95 14.63
C ALA A 8 -0.47 -8.96 13.47
N LEU A 9 -1.35 -9.26 12.50
CA LEU A 9 -1.68 -8.37 11.40
C LEU A 9 -2.39 -7.11 11.88
N LEU A 10 -3.35 -7.24 12.81
CA LEU A 10 -4.06 -6.09 13.37
C LEU A 10 -3.11 -5.20 14.18
N HIS A 11 -2.20 -5.80 14.94
CA HIS A 11 -1.15 -5.08 15.65
C HIS A 11 -0.23 -4.33 14.68
N LEU A 12 0.24 -4.99 13.62
CA LEU A 12 1.05 -4.38 12.56
C LEU A 12 0.31 -3.21 11.89
N ALA A 13 -0.97 -3.39 11.53
CA ALA A 13 -1.78 -2.33 10.96
C ALA A 13 -1.92 -1.12 11.90
N ASN A 14 -2.17 -1.36 13.19
CA ASN A 14 -2.20 -0.29 14.19
C ASN A 14 -0.86 0.44 14.28
N GLN A 15 0.26 -0.27 14.21
CA GLN A 15 1.58 0.36 14.22
C GLN A 15 1.84 1.19 12.96
N ILE A 16 1.43 0.74 11.76
CA ILE A 16 1.54 1.54 10.52
C ILE A 16 0.80 2.88 10.65
N ALA A 17 -0.36 2.90 11.32
CA ALA A 17 -1.13 4.12 11.56
C ALA A 17 -0.45 5.12 12.49
N LEU A 18 0.47 4.65 13.35
CA LEU A 18 1.12 5.45 14.39
C LEU A 18 2.54 5.87 14.04
N ASN A 19 3.23 5.11 13.19
CA ASN A 19 4.65 5.33 12.92
C ASN A 19 4.88 6.30 11.75
N GLU A 20 5.81 7.22 11.97
CA GLU A 20 6.42 8.00 10.90
C GLU A 20 7.67 7.28 10.40
N PRO A 21 7.95 7.31 9.08
CA PRO A 21 9.13 6.64 8.55
C PRO A 21 10.41 7.42 8.84
N ASP A 22 11.53 6.71 8.84
CA ASP A 22 12.81 7.36 8.59
C ASP A 22 12.85 7.92 7.15
N MET A 23 12.57 9.21 7.02
CA MET A 23 12.57 9.93 5.75
C MET A 23 13.94 9.95 5.05
N LYS A 24 15.04 9.79 5.78
CA LYS A 24 16.37 9.64 5.19
C LYS A 24 16.45 8.30 4.47
N ARG A 25 16.03 7.22 5.13
CA ARG A 25 16.02 5.86 4.58
C ARG A 25 15.06 5.73 3.39
N VAL A 26 13.89 6.36 3.45
CA VAL A 26 12.95 6.45 2.31
C VAL A 26 13.60 7.12 1.11
N SER A 27 14.27 8.27 1.33
CA SER A 27 14.96 9.01 0.27
C SER A 27 16.09 8.18 -0.37
N GLU A 28 16.89 7.49 0.46
CA GLU A 28 17.97 6.62 -0.01
C GLU A 28 17.46 5.46 -0.85
N ARG A 29 16.35 4.82 -0.45
CA ARG A 29 15.70 3.76 -1.22
C ARG A 29 15.12 4.23 -2.53
N LEU A 30 14.48 5.39 -2.54
CA LEU A 30 13.91 5.96 -3.76
C LEU A 30 14.99 6.22 -4.81
N LYS A 31 16.14 6.77 -4.41
CA LYS A 31 17.26 7.07 -5.32
C LYS A 31 17.79 5.86 -6.08
N VAL A 32 17.67 4.67 -5.52
CA VAL A 32 18.12 3.42 -6.12
C VAL A 32 16.96 2.55 -6.63
N HIS A 33 15.72 3.06 -6.59
CA HIS A 33 14.56 2.28 -6.97
C HIS A 33 14.45 2.17 -8.51
N PRO A 34 14.26 0.96 -9.07
CA PRO A 34 14.23 0.74 -10.53
C PRO A 34 13.15 1.54 -11.28
N LYS A 35 12.03 1.85 -10.61
CA LYS A 35 10.93 2.66 -11.18
C LYS A 35 11.21 4.16 -11.22
N LEU A 36 12.20 4.67 -10.46
CA LEU A 36 12.33 6.12 -10.24
C LEU A 36 12.47 6.89 -11.56
N GLU A 37 13.36 6.47 -12.45
CA GLU A 37 13.62 7.16 -13.72
C GLU A 37 12.39 7.25 -14.62
N GLN A 38 11.49 6.27 -14.53
CA GLN A 38 10.29 6.20 -15.36
C GLN A 38 9.18 7.11 -14.83
N VAL A 39 9.13 7.32 -13.52
CA VAL A 39 8.07 8.07 -12.85
C VAL A 39 8.49 9.48 -12.44
N ILE A 40 9.78 9.85 -12.56
CA ILE A 40 10.32 11.12 -12.03
C ILE A 40 9.63 12.37 -12.60
N ASN A 41 9.08 12.27 -13.81
CA ASN A 41 8.39 13.38 -14.50
C ASN A 41 6.85 13.32 -14.36
N ASP A 42 6.33 12.34 -13.62
CA ASP A 42 4.90 12.17 -13.35
C ASP A 42 4.67 12.27 -11.84
N ASP A 43 4.13 13.40 -11.40
CA ASP A 43 3.87 13.67 -9.98
C ASP A 43 2.98 12.61 -9.31
N GLU A 44 2.00 12.06 -10.03
CA GLU A 44 1.08 11.05 -9.48
C GLU A 44 1.80 9.71 -9.32
N ALA A 45 2.55 9.30 -10.34
CA ALA A 45 3.32 8.06 -10.32
C ALA A 45 4.48 8.10 -9.33
N LEU A 46 5.19 9.24 -9.25
CA LEU A 46 6.24 9.47 -8.26
C LEU A 46 5.68 9.44 -6.84
N PHE A 47 4.50 10.02 -6.63
CA PHE A 47 3.83 9.97 -5.34
C PHE A 47 3.39 8.55 -4.96
N SER A 48 2.92 7.74 -5.92
CA SER A 48 2.64 6.32 -5.70
C SER A 48 3.91 5.58 -5.25
N LEU A 49 4.99 5.73 -6.01
CA LEU A 49 6.26 5.08 -5.71
C LEU A 49 6.80 5.51 -4.33
N PHE A 50 6.74 6.80 -4.02
CA PHE A 50 7.09 7.32 -2.70
C PHE A 50 6.30 6.62 -1.59
N SER A 51 4.99 6.47 -1.78
CA SER A 51 4.09 5.88 -0.80
C SER A 51 4.35 4.38 -0.60
N GLU A 52 4.68 3.65 -1.67
CA GLU A 52 5.07 2.24 -1.63
C GLU A 52 6.39 2.05 -0.86
N VAL A 53 7.42 2.82 -1.21
CA VAL A 53 8.73 2.77 -0.52
C VAL A 53 8.60 3.19 0.95
N HIS A 54 7.79 4.20 1.22
CA HIS A 54 7.48 4.63 2.57
C HIS A 54 6.84 3.49 3.37
N LEU A 55 5.75 2.90 2.89
CA LEU A 55 5.12 1.77 3.57
C LEU A 55 6.14 0.66 3.87
N ARG A 56 7.00 0.33 2.91
CA ARG A 56 8.04 -0.69 3.08
C ARG A 56 9.02 -0.35 4.21
N VAL A 57 9.47 0.90 4.31
CA VAL A 57 10.36 1.34 5.41
C VAL A 57 9.65 1.22 6.75
N VAL A 58 8.41 1.72 6.87
CA VAL A 58 7.63 1.64 8.12
C VAL A 58 7.43 0.19 8.56
N LEU A 59 7.07 -0.69 7.63
CA LEU A 59 6.90 -2.12 7.93
C LEU A 59 8.20 -2.73 8.49
N GLU A 60 9.34 -2.41 7.90
CA GLU A 60 10.62 -2.93 8.35
C GLU A 60 11.04 -2.37 9.71
N ASP A 61 10.81 -1.08 9.96
CA ASP A 61 11.10 -0.44 11.25
C ASP A 61 10.23 -1.06 12.36
N ILE A 62 8.92 -1.20 12.13
CA ILE A 62 8.00 -1.86 13.07
C ILE A 62 8.45 -3.29 13.38
N CYS A 63 8.89 -4.04 12.36
CA CYS A 63 9.35 -5.42 12.54
C CYS A 63 10.68 -5.52 13.29
N ALA A 64 11.56 -4.53 13.15
CA ALA A 64 12.84 -4.48 13.85
C ALA A 64 12.69 -4.07 15.33
N GLU A 65 11.75 -3.17 15.62
CA GLU A 65 11.56 -2.59 16.96
C GLU A 65 10.66 -3.45 17.87
N ASN A 66 9.73 -4.22 17.31
CA ASN A 66 8.71 -4.93 18.09
C ASN A 66 9.00 -6.44 18.27
N ARG A 67 8.23 -7.05 19.17
CA ARG A 67 8.14 -8.51 19.39
C ARG A 67 7.68 -9.33 18.16
N LEU A 68 7.48 -8.68 17.00
CA LEU A 68 7.15 -9.31 15.73
C LEU A 68 8.38 -9.88 15.00
N ASN A 69 9.58 -9.76 15.59
CA ASN A 69 10.79 -10.34 15.05
C ASN A 69 10.62 -11.86 14.81
N GLY A 70 10.80 -12.29 13.56
CA GLY A 70 10.60 -13.68 13.13
C GLY A 70 9.14 -14.04 12.77
N MET A 71 8.16 -13.18 13.05
CA MET A 71 6.75 -13.39 12.66
C MET A 71 6.45 -12.83 11.26
N VAL A 72 7.18 -11.81 10.83
CA VAL A 72 7.00 -11.19 9.50
C VAL A 72 8.09 -11.64 8.54
N LYS A 73 7.67 -12.19 7.40
CA LYS A 73 8.57 -12.47 6.26
C LYS A 73 8.19 -11.57 5.10
N PHE A 74 9.14 -10.78 4.65
CA PHE A 74 9.01 -9.98 3.43
C PHE A 74 9.23 -10.85 2.19
N ASP A 75 8.55 -10.49 1.11
CA ASP A 75 8.71 -11.08 -0.22
C ASP A 75 8.66 -12.62 -0.19
N PRO A 76 7.56 -13.20 0.33
CA PRO A 76 7.50 -14.62 0.62
C PRO A 76 7.45 -15.52 -0.63
N ILE A 77 7.20 -14.94 -1.81
CA ILE A 77 7.17 -15.60 -3.11
C ILE A 77 8.43 -15.22 -3.88
N LEU A 78 9.19 -16.23 -4.34
CA LEU A 78 10.41 -16.00 -5.11
C LEU A 78 10.11 -15.69 -6.58
N ASP A 79 11.00 -14.93 -7.21
CA ASP A 79 10.96 -14.69 -8.66
C ASP A 79 11.05 -16.01 -9.45
N GLY A 80 10.25 -16.11 -10.52
CA GLY A 80 10.19 -17.30 -11.37
C GLY A 80 9.34 -18.45 -10.80
N THR A 81 8.74 -18.30 -9.62
CA THR A 81 7.86 -19.33 -9.06
C THR A 81 6.53 -19.39 -9.82
N HIS A 82 5.85 -20.53 -9.79
CA HIS A 82 4.57 -20.69 -10.47
C HIS A 82 3.61 -21.59 -9.71
N THR A 83 2.34 -21.43 -10.03
CA THR A 83 1.24 -22.30 -9.61
C THR A 83 0.60 -22.96 -10.84
N LYS A 84 -0.60 -23.52 -10.68
CA LYS A 84 -1.37 -24.11 -11.78
C LYS A 84 -1.73 -23.05 -12.82
N ASN A 85 -2.22 -21.90 -12.37
CA ASN A 85 -2.76 -20.85 -13.23
C ASN A 85 -1.86 -19.61 -13.34
N TYR A 86 -0.91 -19.41 -12.42
CA TYR A 86 -0.14 -18.17 -12.34
C TYR A 86 1.38 -18.40 -12.41
N PHE A 87 2.07 -17.43 -13.00
CA PHE A 87 3.53 -17.30 -12.96
C PHE A 87 3.87 -16.00 -12.24
N PHE A 88 4.80 -16.07 -11.29
CA PHE A 88 5.21 -14.93 -10.48
C PHE A 88 6.56 -14.42 -10.96
N ARG A 89 6.65 -13.11 -11.19
CA ARG A 89 7.91 -12.44 -11.51
C ARG A 89 8.09 -11.14 -10.77
N THR A 90 9.33 -10.74 -10.54
CA THR A 90 9.65 -9.40 -10.05
C THR A 90 9.90 -8.50 -11.25
N CYS A 91 9.05 -7.50 -11.42
CA CYS A 91 9.18 -6.48 -12.46
C CYS A 91 9.37 -5.13 -11.78
N GLN A 92 10.49 -4.47 -12.05
CA GLN A 92 10.77 -3.12 -11.54
C GLN A 92 10.63 -2.98 -10.00
N GLY A 93 10.96 -4.03 -9.25
CA GLY A 93 10.89 -4.04 -7.79
C GLY A 93 9.54 -4.45 -7.19
N SER A 94 8.52 -4.70 -8.01
CA SER A 94 7.21 -5.19 -7.56
C SER A 94 6.98 -6.62 -8.01
N LEU A 95 6.27 -7.40 -7.20
CA LEU A 95 5.85 -8.75 -7.57
C LEU A 95 4.63 -8.65 -8.50
N GLU A 96 4.71 -9.30 -9.65
CA GLU A 96 3.61 -9.47 -10.59
C GLU A 96 3.17 -10.94 -10.63
N ALA A 97 1.87 -11.17 -10.67
CA ALA A 97 1.28 -12.46 -11.05
C ALA A 97 0.73 -12.38 -12.47
N LEU A 98 1.21 -13.26 -13.34
CA LEU A 98 0.79 -13.38 -14.74
C LEU A 98 -0.09 -14.60 -14.93
N LYS A 99 -1.13 -14.51 -15.75
CA LYS A 99 -1.94 -15.67 -16.12
C LYS A 99 -1.13 -16.56 -17.07
N LYS A 100 -0.88 -17.82 -16.71
CA LYS A 100 -0.09 -18.75 -17.54
C LYS A 100 -0.67 -19.00 -18.93
N LYS A 101 -1.99 -18.87 -19.09
CA LYS A 101 -2.66 -19.09 -20.38
C LYS A 101 -2.42 -17.96 -21.38
N THR A 102 -2.39 -16.71 -20.91
CA THR A 102 -2.36 -15.52 -21.79
C THR A 102 -1.10 -14.70 -21.65
N TRP A 103 -0.32 -14.90 -20.58
CA TRP A 103 0.81 -14.08 -20.17
C TRP A 103 0.47 -12.63 -19.82
N ASP A 104 -0.82 -12.31 -19.69
CA ASP A 104 -1.25 -11.00 -19.20
C ASP A 104 -0.95 -10.86 -17.71
N VAL A 105 -0.56 -9.65 -17.30
CA VAL A 105 -0.46 -9.28 -15.90
C VAL A 105 -1.85 -9.30 -15.29
N ASN A 106 -2.05 -10.19 -14.32
CA ASN A 106 -3.29 -10.28 -13.56
C ASN A 106 -3.32 -9.24 -12.44
N SER A 107 -2.24 -9.19 -11.68
CA SER A 107 -2.07 -8.33 -10.50
C SER A 107 -0.60 -7.98 -10.32
N GLU A 108 -0.37 -6.77 -9.84
CA GLU A 108 0.90 -6.27 -9.32
C GLU A 108 0.65 -5.95 -7.85
N TYR A 109 1.62 -6.28 -6.98
CA TYR A 109 1.48 -6.16 -5.55
C TYR A 109 2.40 -5.06 -5.00
N ASP A 110 1.81 -4.07 -4.33
CA ASP A 110 2.57 -2.97 -3.70
C ASP A 110 3.45 -3.51 -2.56
N SER A 111 2.91 -4.39 -1.72
CA SER A 111 3.70 -5.21 -0.80
C SER A 111 3.00 -6.54 -0.46
N LEU A 112 3.79 -7.62 -0.43
CA LEU A 112 3.33 -8.94 0.00
C LEU A 112 4.23 -9.45 1.12
N LEU A 113 3.62 -9.83 2.24
CA LEU A 113 4.29 -10.36 3.43
C LEU A 113 3.64 -11.68 3.84
N THR A 114 4.30 -12.46 4.69
CA THR A 114 3.58 -13.34 5.61
C THR A 114 3.69 -12.78 7.03
N VAL A 115 2.56 -12.59 7.71
CA VAL A 115 2.49 -12.10 9.09
C VAL A 115 1.96 -13.23 9.97
N ASP A 116 2.84 -13.85 10.76
CA ASP A 116 2.54 -15.04 11.56
C ASP A 116 1.93 -16.18 10.70
N GLY A 117 2.60 -16.47 9.58
CA GLY A 117 2.18 -17.49 8.63
C GLY A 117 0.93 -17.16 7.79
N LEU A 118 0.28 -16.02 8.01
CA LEU A 118 -0.82 -15.51 7.19
C LEU A 118 -0.27 -14.71 6.00
N PRO A 119 -0.56 -15.09 4.73
CA PRO A 119 -0.22 -14.27 3.59
C PRO A 119 -1.00 -12.96 3.62
N SER A 120 -0.31 -11.84 3.52
CA SER A 120 -0.87 -10.51 3.71
C SER A 120 -0.47 -9.56 2.60
N ILE A 121 -1.47 -9.11 1.86
CA ILE A 121 -1.30 -8.18 0.75
C ILE A 121 -1.59 -6.77 1.26
N PHE A 122 -0.67 -5.85 1.03
CA PHE A 122 -0.85 -4.43 1.34
C PHE A 122 -0.98 -3.68 0.02
N GLU A 123 -2.10 -2.99 -0.16
CA GLU A 123 -2.40 -2.16 -1.33
C GLU A 123 -2.38 -0.69 -0.94
N VAL A 124 -1.48 0.08 -1.52
CA VAL A 124 -1.33 1.52 -1.31
C VAL A 124 -2.17 2.27 -2.33
N LYS A 125 -3.08 3.14 -1.87
CA LYS A 125 -4.02 3.87 -2.74
C LYS A 125 -4.10 5.36 -2.41
N LEU A 126 -2.97 5.95 -2.06
CA LEU A 126 -2.88 7.33 -1.62
C LEU A 126 -3.03 8.36 -2.75
N SER A 127 -2.41 8.11 -3.92
CA SER A 127 -2.56 8.94 -5.12
C SER A 127 -4.02 8.97 -5.60
N GLN A 128 -4.66 7.81 -5.64
CA GLN A 128 -6.06 7.71 -6.04
C GLN A 128 -7.00 8.38 -5.03
N ALA A 129 -6.65 8.31 -3.75
CA ALA A 129 -7.42 8.92 -2.68
C ALA A 129 -7.43 10.45 -2.78
N SER A 130 -6.29 11.09 -3.03
CA SER A 130 -6.25 12.55 -3.20
C SER A 130 -7.13 13.05 -4.36
N LEU A 131 -7.40 12.18 -5.35
CA LEU A 131 -8.30 12.42 -6.48
C LEU A 131 -9.77 12.07 -6.21
N GLY A 132 -10.09 11.55 -5.02
CA GLY A 132 -11.46 11.32 -4.53
C GLY A 132 -11.84 9.85 -4.31
N TYR A 133 -12.89 9.63 -3.49
CA TYR A 133 -13.33 8.30 -3.06
C TYR A 133 -13.73 7.37 -4.22
N SER A 134 -14.27 7.90 -5.32
CA SER A 134 -14.70 7.11 -6.47
C SER A 134 -13.57 6.28 -7.09
N ARG A 135 -12.31 6.75 -6.97
CA ARG A 135 -11.14 6.00 -7.44
C ARG A 135 -10.79 4.85 -6.51
N ILE A 136 -10.79 5.08 -5.19
CA ILE A 136 -10.53 4.03 -4.19
C ILE A 136 -11.63 2.97 -4.20
N LYS A 137 -12.89 3.36 -4.45
CA LYS A 137 -14.07 2.48 -4.38
C LYS A 137 -13.89 1.17 -5.17
N LYS A 138 -13.14 1.21 -6.28
CA LYS A 138 -12.86 0.02 -7.09
C LYS A 138 -12.17 -1.10 -6.33
N VAL A 139 -11.37 -0.79 -5.30
CA VAL A 139 -10.64 -1.76 -4.48
C VAL A 139 -11.58 -2.62 -3.63
N PHE A 140 -12.77 -2.10 -3.31
CA PHE A 140 -13.76 -2.83 -2.52
C PHE A 140 -14.64 -3.77 -3.35
N SER A 141 -14.50 -3.77 -4.69
CA SER A 141 -15.31 -4.65 -5.52
C SER A 141 -14.86 -6.11 -5.39
N GLU A 142 -15.81 -7.04 -5.44
CA GLU A 142 -15.50 -8.47 -5.39
C GLU A 142 -14.55 -8.89 -6.51
N GLU A 143 -14.74 -8.34 -7.72
CA GLU A 143 -13.87 -8.58 -8.88
C GLU A 143 -12.43 -8.15 -8.60
N TYR A 144 -12.23 -6.95 -8.03
CA TYR A 144 -10.89 -6.48 -7.68
C TYR A 144 -10.26 -7.40 -6.65
N ILE A 145 -10.96 -7.67 -5.55
CA ILE A 145 -10.42 -8.48 -4.46
C ILE A 145 -10.07 -9.89 -4.96
N LYS A 146 -10.92 -10.53 -5.78
CA LYS A 146 -10.62 -11.84 -6.40
C LYS A 146 -9.38 -11.76 -7.27
N ARG A 147 -9.31 -10.76 -8.15
CA ARG A 147 -8.16 -10.55 -9.04
C ARG A 147 -6.85 -10.54 -8.26
N ILE A 148 -6.78 -9.83 -7.13
CA ILE A 148 -5.51 -9.74 -6.37
C ILE A 148 -5.28 -10.96 -5.48
N THR A 149 -6.33 -11.52 -4.87
CA THR A 149 -6.18 -12.58 -3.86
C THR A 149 -6.07 -13.98 -4.45
N ASP A 150 -6.69 -14.27 -5.59
CA ASP A 150 -6.70 -15.61 -6.18
C ASP A 150 -5.30 -16.17 -6.47
N PRO A 151 -4.34 -15.41 -7.05
CA PRO A 151 -2.98 -15.91 -7.24
C PRO A 151 -2.30 -16.24 -5.92
N ILE A 152 -2.48 -15.40 -4.89
CA ILE A 152 -1.87 -15.59 -3.57
C ILE A 152 -2.48 -16.80 -2.87
N ARG A 153 -3.81 -16.95 -2.90
CA ARG A 153 -4.48 -18.13 -2.34
C ARG A 153 -4.01 -19.41 -3.01
N GLU A 154 -3.86 -19.40 -4.33
CA GLU A 154 -3.38 -20.57 -5.07
C GLU A 154 -1.93 -20.93 -4.71
N TYR A 155 -1.06 -19.93 -4.54
CA TYR A 155 0.33 -20.15 -4.13
C TYR A 155 0.46 -20.73 -2.72
N PHE A 156 -0.24 -20.14 -1.75
CA PHE A 156 -0.13 -20.55 -0.35
C PHE A 156 -1.06 -21.71 0.02
N GLY A 157 -2.02 -22.07 -0.84
CA GLY A 157 -3.03 -23.10 -0.55
C GLY A 157 -3.99 -22.73 0.58
N ARG A 158 -4.14 -21.44 0.89
CA ARG A 158 -4.95 -20.93 2.01
C ARG A 158 -5.42 -19.50 1.77
N ASP A 159 -6.39 -19.05 2.55
CA ASP A 159 -6.84 -17.65 2.54
C ASP A 159 -5.74 -16.66 2.94
N CYS A 160 -5.85 -15.45 2.41
CA CYS A 160 -4.94 -14.34 2.65
C CYS A 160 -5.69 -13.12 3.21
N SER A 161 -4.93 -12.19 3.78
CA SER A 161 -5.44 -10.88 4.17
C SER A 161 -5.25 -9.86 3.06
N LEU A 162 -6.11 -8.84 3.08
CA LEU A 162 -5.97 -7.65 2.25
C LEU A 162 -6.05 -6.41 3.13
N VAL A 163 -4.95 -5.66 3.17
CA VAL A 163 -4.80 -4.41 3.89
C VAL A 163 -4.77 -3.26 2.88
N LEU A 164 -5.75 -2.38 2.94
CA LEU A 164 -5.80 -1.15 2.17
C LEU A 164 -5.15 -0.01 2.96
N VAL A 165 -4.08 0.57 2.41
CA VAL A 165 -3.37 1.71 2.96
C VAL A 165 -3.82 3.00 2.27
N THR A 166 -4.41 3.92 3.01
CA THR A 166 -4.97 5.19 2.48
C THR A 166 -4.85 6.35 3.46
N TYR A 167 -5.35 7.55 3.14
CA TYR A 167 -5.39 8.64 4.13
C TYR A 167 -6.55 8.44 5.09
N GLY A 168 -6.34 8.78 6.37
CA GLY A 168 -7.38 8.68 7.40
C GLY A 168 -8.68 9.40 7.04
N LYS A 169 -8.60 10.54 6.32
CA LYS A 169 -9.78 11.27 5.86
C LYS A 169 -10.68 10.52 4.88
N PHE A 170 -10.21 9.44 4.24
CA PHE A 170 -11.03 8.62 3.34
C PHE A 170 -11.65 7.40 4.02
N ILE A 171 -11.33 7.17 5.29
CA ILE A 171 -11.97 6.14 6.10
C ILE A 171 -13.27 6.75 6.65
N LYS A 172 -14.37 6.58 5.91
CA LYS A 172 -15.67 7.18 6.23
C LYS A 172 -16.81 6.16 6.09
N PRO A 173 -16.89 5.16 6.98
CA PRO A 173 -17.76 4.00 6.81
C PRO A 173 -19.25 4.36 6.83
N ALA A 174 -19.62 5.35 7.63
CA ALA A 174 -20.99 5.87 7.71
C ALA A 174 -21.49 6.46 6.38
N ILE A 175 -20.57 6.88 5.51
CA ILE A 175 -20.88 7.50 4.20
C ILE A 175 -20.64 6.50 3.06
N HIS A 176 -19.80 5.49 3.29
CA HIS A 176 -19.27 4.59 2.28
C HIS A 176 -19.54 3.13 2.67
N PRO A 177 -20.72 2.58 2.32
CA PRO A 177 -21.13 1.24 2.74
C PRO A 177 -20.20 0.13 2.21
N GLU A 178 -19.47 0.37 1.13
CA GLU A 178 -18.50 -0.59 0.58
C GLU A 178 -17.33 -0.83 1.53
N GLN A 179 -16.94 0.16 2.36
CA GLN A 179 -15.92 -0.03 3.39
C GLN A 179 -16.43 -0.94 4.52
N ILE A 180 -17.71 -0.82 4.88
CA ILE A 180 -18.34 -1.70 5.87
C ILE A 180 -18.36 -3.14 5.34
N GLU A 181 -18.72 -3.33 4.08
CA GLU A 181 -18.71 -4.65 3.46
C GLU A 181 -17.30 -5.24 3.38
N PHE A 182 -16.31 -4.42 3.02
CA PHE A 182 -14.91 -4.83 3.01
C PHE A 182 -14.44 -5.33 4.39
N TRP A 183 -14.78 -4.62 5.47
CA TRP A 183 -14.49 -5.06 6.84
C TRP A 183 -15.25 -6.31 7.27
N LYS A 184 -16.53 -6.42 6.92
CA LYS A 184 -17.32 -7.63 7.18
C LYS A 184 -16.73 -8.86 6.49
N ASN A 185 -16.10 -8.66 5.34
CA ASN A 185 -15.36 -9.68 4.63
C ASN A 185 -13.95 -9.92 5.19
N GLY A 186 -13.51 -9.25 6.27
CA GLY A 186 -12.20 -9.44 6.91
C GLY A 186 -11.08 -8.58 6.34
N GLY A 187 -11.39 -7.63 5.45
CA GLY A 187 -10.42 -6.64 4.98
C GLY A 187 -10.00 -5.68 6.08
N VAL A 188 -8.80 -5.12 5.98
CA VAL A 188 -8.27 -4.13 6.93
C VAL A 188 -8.03 -2.83 6.18
N ILE A 189 -8.47 -1.69 6.73
CA ILE A 189 -8.17 -0.36 6.17
C ILE A 189 -7.33 0.38 7.20
N VAL A 190 -6.15 0.84 6.79
CA VAL A 190 -5.20 1.49 7.67
C VAL A 190 -4.84 2.87 7.13
N PRO A 191 -4.90 3.92 7.97
CA PRO A 191 -4.35 5.21 7.60
C PRO A 191 -2.81 5.14 7.61
N VAL A 192 -2.14 5.88 6.74
CA VAL A 192 -0.68 6.05 6.82
C VAL A 192 -0.30 7.51 6.99
N ASN A 193 0.65 7.79 7.87
CA ASN A 193 1.21 9.11 8.10
C ASN A 193 2.34 9.37 7.10
N LEU A 194 2.00 9.94 5.96
CA LEU A 194 2.98 10.36 4.97
C LEU A 194 3.63 11.68 5.43
N GLY A 195 4.91 11.65 5.80
CA GLY A 195 5.75 12.86 5.93
C GLY A 195 6.02 13.56 4.58
N TYR A 196 5.09 13.48 3.63
CA TYR A 196 5.27 13.84 2.22
C TYR A 196 5.62 15.32 2.02
N HIS A 197 5.06 16.22 2.82
CA HIS A 197 5.43 17.63 2.76
C HIS A 197 6.91 17.87 3.06
N SER A 198 7.49 17.11 4.00
CA SER A 198 8.93 17.15 4.28
C SER A 198 9.77 16.53 3.15
N PHE A 199 9.21 15.60 2.37
CA PHE A 199 9.86 15.01 1.20
C PHE A 199 9.96 16.00 0.03
N LYS A 200 8.86 16.67 -0.35
CA LYS A 200 8.86 17.66 -1.45
C LYS A 200 9.90 18.76 -1.26
N GLY A 201 10.04 19.27 -0.02
CA GLY A 201 11.04 20.28 0.32
C GLY A 201 12.49 19.80 0.19
N ARG A 202 12.76 18.49 0.30
CA ARG A 202 14.11 17.90 0.14
C ARG A 202 14.46 17.57 -1.32
N TYR A 203 13.46 17.42 -2.19
CA TYR A 203 13.64 17.12 -3.62
C TYR A 203 13.32 18.32 -4.54
N ASN A 204 13.04 19.51 -3.99
CA ASN A 204 12.64 20.71 -4.75
C ASN A 204 11.52 20.45 -5.77
N LEU A 205 10.58 19.56 -5.43
CA LEU A 205 9.45 19.26 -6.32
C LEU A 205 8.37 20.33 -6.12
N PRO A 206 7.79 20.88 -7.21
CA PRO A 206 6.75 21.88 -7.10
C PRO A 206 5.56 21.37 -6.27
N LEU A 207 5.12 22.17 -5.32
CA LEU A 207 3.88 21.93 -4.59
C LEU A 207 2.74 21.81 -5.61
N CYS A 208 1.99 20.70 -5.57
CA CYS A 208 0.87 20.53 -6.49
C CYS A 208 -0.26 21.46 -6.04
N GLU A 209 -1.14 21.86 -6.96
CA GLU A 209 -2.17 22.87 -6.68
C GLU A 209 -3.10 22.52 -5.52
N TRP A 210 -3.27 21.22 -5.24
CA TRP A 210 -4.08 20.73 -4.12
C TRP A 210 -3.46 21.08 -2.75
N GLU A 211 -2.14 20.92 -2.62
CA GLU A 211 -1.40 21.29 -1.40
C GLU A 211 -1.30 22.80 -1.23
N LYS A 212 -1.18 23.56 -2.33
CA LYS A 212 -1.25 25.03 -2.27
C LYS A 212 -2.58 25.51 -1.66
N ARG A 213 -3.69 24.81 -1.92
CA ARG A 213 -5.01 25.17 -1.38
C ARG A 213 -5.17 24.84 0.10
N GLU A 214 -4.64 23.70 0.59
CA GLU A 214 -4.69 23.37 2.02
C GLU A 214 -3.66 24.15 2.85
N VAL A 215 -2.50 24.49 2.31
CA VAL A 215 -1.55 25.38 2.99
C VAL A 215 -2.17 26.78 3.10
N VAL A 216 -2.74 27.32 2.03
CA VAL A 216 -3.42 28.64 2.07
C VAL A 216 -4.60 28.64 3.05
N SER A 217 -5.35 27.55 3.19
CA SER A 217 -6.45 27.50 4.16
C SER A 217 -5.97 27.46 5.61
N LYS A 218 -4.88 26.74 5.91
CA LYS A 218 -4.24 26.74 7.23
C LYS A 218 -3.57 28.07 7.57
N THR A 219 -2.87 28.69 6.62
CA THR A 219 -2.24 30.00 6.82
C THR A 219 -3.28 31.10 7.06
N LYS A 220 -4.47 31.01 6.45
CA LYS A 220 -5.59 31.94 6.74
C LYS A 220 -6.21 31.73 8.12
N GLN A 221 -6.32 30.48 8.57
CA GLN A 221 -6.80 30.18 9.93
C GLN A 221 -5.82 30.64 11.02
N GLU A 222 -4.51 30.59 10.76
CA GLU A 222 -3.48 31.03 11.73
C GLU A 222 -3.21 32.54 11.68
N LEU A 223 -3.49 33.22 10.56
CA LEU A 223 -3.32 34.67 10.42
C LEU A 223 -4.59 35.50 10.67
N GLY A 224 -5.73 34.87 10.97
CA GLY A 224 -6.96 35.59 11.30
C GLY A 224 -7.47 36.50 10.16
N THR A 225 -7.36 36.05 8.91
CA THR A 225 -7.97 36.71 7.73
C THR A 225 -8.73 35.72 6.86
#